data_AF-A0A450T3B7-F1
#
_entry.id   AF-A0A450T3B7-F1
#
_cell.length_a   1.000
_cell.length_b   1.000
_cell.length_c   1.000
_cell.angle_alpha   90.00
_cell.angle_beta   90.00
_cell.angle_gamma   90.00
#
_symmetry.space_group_name_H-M   'P 1'
#
loop_
_entity.id
_entity.type
_entity.pdbx_description
1 polymer ?
#
loop_
_entity_poly.entity_id
_entity_poly.type
_entity_poly.pdbx_seq_one_letter_code
_entity_poly.pdbx_strand_id
1 'polypeptide(L)' 'MSIVNFNPDARAEFLEAIKYYEACQPGLGRRFRLAVESELDRIREMPFGFRVLHAPFRRCLEVGWLEREAKKKT' A
#
# COMPACT_ATOMS: atom_id res chain seq x y z
N MET A 1 -14.35 0.51 -9.28
CA MET A 1 -13.18 1.22 -9.86
C MET A 1 -13.12 2.59 -9.23
N SER A 2 -12.33 2.75 -8.18
CA SER A 2 -12.10 4.02 -7.52
C SER A 2 -11.10 4.84 -8.35
N ILE A 3 -11.46 6.06 -8.74
CA ILE A 3 -10.55 7.01 -9.40
C ILE A 3 -9.57 7.49 -8.31
N VAL A 4 -8.50 6.74 -8.08
CA VAL A 4 -7.32 7.15 -7.32
C VAL A 4 -6.24 7.47 -8.35
N ASN A 5 -5.74 8.69 -8.33
CA ASN A 5 -4.67 9.09 -9.24
C ASN A 5 -3.31 8.92 -8.53
N PHE A 6 -2.54 7.94 -9.00
CA PHE A 6 -1.16 7.76 -8.53
C PHE A 6 -0.23 8.68 -9.31
N ASN A 7 0.73 9.30 -8.61
CA ASN A 7 1.94 9.78 -9.27
C ASN A 7 2.57 8.60 -10.07
N PRO A 8 3.00 8.79 -11.33
CA PRO A 8 3.68 7.75 -12.11
C PRO A 8 4.73 6.96 -11.33
N ASP A 9 5.56 7.63 -10.53
CA ASP A 9 6.62 6.99 -9.74
C ASP A 9 6.02 6.11 -8.63
N ALA A 10 5.00 6.62 -7.92
CA ALA A 10 4.29 5.85 -6.90
C ALA A 10 3.55 4.63 -7.49
N ARG A 11 3.05 4.74 -8.73
CA ARG A 11 2.45 3.60 -9.43
C ARG A 11 3.51 2.55 -9.77
N ALA A 12 4.68 2.96 -10.23
CA ALA A 12 5.79 2.05 -10.50
C ALA A 12 6.25 1.34 -9.22
N GLU A 13 6.47 2.09 -8.13
CA GLU A 13 6.82 1.54 -6.82
C GLU A 13 5.78 0.54 -6.31
N PHE A 14 4.49 0.86 -6.45
CA PHE A 14 3.41 -0.05 -6.05
C PHE A 14 3.44 -1.38 -6.82
N LEU A 15 3.66 -1.32 -8.14
CA LEU A 15 3.75 -2.51 -8.98
C LEU A 15 5.00 -3.34 -8.68
N GLU A 16 6.14 -2.69 -8.44
CA GLU A 16 7.38 -3.36 -8.03
C GLU A 16 7.22 -4.02 -6.66
N ALA A 17 6.55 -3.37 -5.69
CA ALA A 17 6.27 -3.95 -4.39
C ALA A 17 5.37 -5.20 -4.50
N ILE A 18 4.35 -5.19 -5.36
CA ILE A 18 3.52 -6.38 -5.62
C ILE A 18 4.40 -7.54 -6.10
N LYS A 19 5.28 -7.29 -7.08
CA LYS A 19 6.19 -8.33 -7.61
C LYS A 19 7.15 -8.83 -6.54
N TYR A 20 7.75 -7.92 -5.76
CA TYR A 20 8.67 -8.25 -4.68
C TYR A 20 8.01 -9.19 -3.67
N TYR A 21 6.84 -8.81 -3.14
CA TYR A 21 6.15 -9.64 -2.16
C TYR A 21 5.70 -10.99 -2.74
N GLU A 22 5.25 -11.04 -3.99
CA GLU A 22 4.91 -12.30 -4.65
C GLU A 22 6.12 -13.23 -4.80
N ALA A 23 7.30 -12.69 -5.11
CA ALA A 23 8.54 -13.44 -5.17
C ALA A 23 8.98 -13.94 -3.78
N CYS A 24 8.76 -13.14 -2.72
CA CYS A 24 8.99 -13.58 -1.35
C CYS A 24 8.12 -14.78 -1.01
N GLN A 25 6.81 -14.74 -1.25
CA GLN A 25 5.92 -15.88 -0.99
C GLN A 25 4.76 -15.87 -1.98
N PRO A 26 4.45 -17.02 -2.64
CA PRO A 26 3.27 -17.12 -3.49
C PRO A 26 2.00 -16.66 -2.76
N GLY A 27 1.26 -15.74 -3.39
CA GLY A 27 0.05 -15.12 -2.86
C GLY A 27 0.27 -13.89 -1.96
N LEU A 28 1.51 -13.59 -1.56
CA LEU A 28 1.80 -12.44 -0.69
C LEU A 28 1.69 -11.11 -1.44
N GLY A 29 2.07 -11.05 -2.72
CA GLY A 29 1.87 -9.87 -3.56
C GLY A 29 0.40 -9.56 -3.77
N ARG A 30 -0.44 -10.59 -3.94
CA ARG A 30 -1.90 -10.44 -3.96
C ARG A 30 -2.44 -9.87 -2.64
N ARG A 31 -1.98 -10.38 -1.49
CA ARG A 31 -2.39 -9.87 -0.16
C ARG A 31 -1.96 -8.42 0.04
N PHE A 32 -0.74 -8.06 -0.38
CA PHE A 32 -0.26 -6.68 -0.38
C PHE A 32 -1.16 -5.76 -1.21
N ARG A 33 -1.47 -6.14 -2.45
CA ARG A 33 -2.36 -5.36 -3.33
C ARG A 33 -3.72 -5.10 -2.68
N LEU A 34 -4.35 -6.14 -2.13
CA LEU A 34 -5.66 -6.02 -1.48
C LEU A 34 -5.62 -5.13 -0.23
N ALA A 35 -4.54 -5.21 0.55
CA ALA A 35 -4.36 -4.34 1.71
C ALA A 35 -4.26 -2.86 1.30
N VAL A 36 -3.51 -2.56 0.24
CA VAL A 36 -3.42 -1.19 -0.30
C VAL A 36 -4.75 -0.73 -0.87
N GLU A 37 -5.44 -1.56 -1.67
CA GLU A 37 -6.76 -1.22 -2.23
C GLU A 37 -7.78 -0.91 -1.12
N SER A 38 -7.83 -1.72 -0.06
CA SER A 38 -8.71 -1.47 1.09
C SER A 38 -8.39 -0.16 1.80
N GLU A 39 -7.13 0.23 1.85
CA GLU A 39 -6.72 1.49 2.48
C GLU A 39 -7.06 2.71 1.62
N LEU A 40 -6.97 2.57 0.29
CA LEU A 40 -7.44 3.61 -0.63
C LEU A 40 -8.93 3.87 -0.48
N ASP A 41 -9.74 2.82 -0.26
CA ASP A 41 -11.16 2.97 0.03
C ASP A 41 -11.37 3.69 1.38
N ARG A 42 -10.62 3.33 2.42
CA ARG A 42 -10.65 4.01 3.73
C ARG A 42 -10.25 5.50 3.62
N ILE A 43 -9.25 5.83 2.80
CA ILE A 43 -8.84 7.21 2.49
C ILE A 43 -9.96 8.00 1.81
N ARG A 44 -10.74 7.36 0.92
CA ARG A 44 -11.88 8.01 0.26
C ARG A 44 -13.03 8.28 1.22
N GLU A 45 -13.29 7.35 2.14
CA GLU A 45 -14.34 7.49 3.15
C GLU A 45 -14.00 8.55 4.20
N MET A 46 -12.73 8.64 4.61
CA MET A 46 -12.26 9.56 5.65
C MET A 46 -10.99 10.34 5.22
N PRO A 47 -11.09 11.24 4.23
CA PRO A 47 -9.92 11.94 3.68
C PRO A 47 -9.17 12.81 4.69
N PHE A 48 -9.86 13.25 5.75
CA PHE A 48 -9.26 14.04 6.83
C PHE A 48 -8.93 13.24 8.09
N GLY A 49 -9.20 11.93 8.10
CA GLY A 49 -8.97 11.05 9.25
C GLY A 49 -7.50 10.68 9.49
N PHE A 50 -6.64 10.93 8.51
CA PHE A 50 -5.21 10.57 8.57
C PHE A 50 -4.36 11.71 9.10
N ARG A 51 -3.26 11.35 9.78
CA ARG A 51 -2.30 12.29 10.35
C ARG A 51 -1.74 13.21 9.26
N VAL A 52 -1.86 14.52 9.48
CA VAL A 52 -1.19 15.52 8.64
C VAL A 52 0.31 15.45 8.90
N LEU A 53 1.10 15.32 7.83
CA LEU A 53 2.56 15.41 7.90
C LEU A 53 2.98 16.88 7.69
N HIS A 54 2.53 17.45 6.58
CA HIS A 54 2.64 18.88 6.23
C HIS A 54 1.53 19.17 5.24
N ALA A 55 0.78 20.28 5.35
CA ALA A 55 -0.33 20.52 4.43
C ALA A 55 0.16 20.68 2.98
N PRO A 56 -0.52 20.09 1.97
CA PRO A 56 -1.76 19.30 2.05
C PRO A 56 -1.57 17.78 2.28
N PHE A 57 -0.35 17.32 2.56
CA PHE A 57 0.03 15.92 2.65
C PHE A 57 -0.33 15.25 3.99
N ARG A 58 -0.86 14.02 3.88
CA ARG A 58 -1.25 13.16 5.01
C ARG A 58 -0.55 11.82 4.89
N ARG A 59 -0.33 11.17 6.03
CA ARG A 59 0.35 9.87 6.11
C ARG A 59 -0.62 8.79 6.58
N CYS A 60 -0.66 7.70 5.84
CA CYS A 60 -1.28 6.43 6.24
C CYS A 60 -0.20 5.33 6.33
N LEU A 61 -0.30 4.45 7.34
CA LEU A 61 0.64 3.34 7.57
C LEU A 61 -0.15 2.06 7.83
N GLU A 62 -0.18 1.13 6.87
CA GLU A 62 -0.96 -0.12 7.01
C GLU A 62 -0.11 -1.38 6.80
N VAL A 63 0.92 -1.38 5.94
CA VAL A 63 1.59 -2.62 5.48
C VAL A 63 2.67 -3.21 6.39
N GLY A 64 2.76 -2.78 7.65
CA GLY A 64 3.86 -3.15 8.56
C GLY A 64 3.94 -4.64 8.92
N TRP A 65 2.86 -5.40 8.75
CA TRP A 65 2.83 -6.86 8.96
C TRP A 65 3.40 -7.65 7.77
N LEU A 66 3.33 -7.12 6.55
CA LEU A 66 3.82 -7.82 5.35
C LEU A 66 5.35 -7.89 5.33
N GLU A 67 6.03 -6.86 5.84
CA GLU A 67 7.48 -6.89 6.01
C GLU A 67 7.94 -8.01 6.94
N ARG A 68 7.18 -8.28 8.01
CA ARG A 68 7.49 -9.38 8.94
C ARG A 68 7.31 -10.74 8.29
N GLU A 69 6.35 -10.89 7.38
CA GLU A 69 6.15 -12.14 6.62
C GLU A 69 7.23 -12.32 5.56
N ALA A 70 7.61 -11.28 4.83
CA ALA A 70 8.67 -11.34 3.83
C ALA A 70 10.03 -11.70 4.45
N LYS A 71 10.36 -11.15 5.63
CA LYS A 71 11.62 -11.39 6.34
C LYS A 71 11.74 -12.80 6.96
N LYS A 72 10.65 -13.56 7.10
CA LYS A 72 10.73 -14.96 7.62
C LYS A 72 11.41 -15.94 6.64
N LYS A 73 11.64 -15.52 5.39
CA LYS A 73 12.19 -16.38 4.32
C LYS A 73 13.62 -16.00 3.89
N THR A 74 14.19 -14.93 4.45
CA THR A 74 15.61 -14.58 4.29
C THR A 74 16.39 -15.14 5.47
#